data_AF-A0A349WFC3-F1
#
_entry.id   AF-A0A349WFC3-F1
#
_cell.length_a   1.000
_cell.length_b   1.000
_cell.length_c   1.000
_cell.angle_alpha   90.00
_cell.angle_beta   90.00
_cell.angle_gamma   90.00
#
_symmetry.space_group_name_H-M   'P 1'
#
loop_
_entity.id
_entity.type
_entity.pdbx_description
1 polymer ?
#
loop_
_entity_poly.entity_id
_entity_poly.type
_entity_poly.pdbx_seq_one_letter_code
_entity_poly.pdbx_strand_id
1 'polypeptide(L)' 'RMLGRTPGTIEALRPMKDGVIADFEISEAMLRYFIERVDKRKLVPPRVVIAVPSGITAVEKRAVKDSAIRAGA' A
#
# COMPACT_ATOMS: atom_id res chain seq x y z
N ARG A 1 -2.42 18.46 7.09
CA ARG A 1 -2.85 17.53 8.16
C ARG A 1 -4.36 17.36 8.04
N MET A 2 -4.83 16.21 7.54
CA MET A 2 -6.25 15.91 7.31
C MET A 2 -6.88 15.00 8.38
N LEU A 3 -6.09 14.16 9.06
CA LEU A 3 -6.57 13.31 10.17
C LEU A 3 -7.21 14.16 11.28
N GLY A 4 -8.49 13.90 11.57
CA GLY A 4 -9.28 14.65 12.55
C GLY A 4 -9.72 16.05 12.10
N ARG A 5 -9.44 16.43 10.84
CA ARG A 5 -9.79 17.72 10.22
C ARG A 5 -10.37 17.56 8.81
N THR A 6 -10.94 16.40 8.54
CA THR A 6 -11.54 16.07 7.26
C THR A 6 -12.91 16.74 7.14
N PRO A 7 -13.16 17.55 6.08
CA PRO A 7 -14.51 18.01 5.74
C PRO A 7 -15.40 16.80 5.48
N GLY A 8 -16.72 16.91 5.65
CA GLY A 8 -17.66 15.79 5.49
C GLY A 8 -17.66 15.09 4.11
N THR A 9 -16.97 15.66 3.12
CA THR A 9 -16.81 15.10 1.77
C THR A 9 -15.55 14.24 1.59
N ILE A 10 -14.63 14.22 2.57
CA ILE A 10 -13.37 13.49 2.48
C ILE A 10 -13.21 12.64 3.73
N GLU A 11 -12.82 11.38 3.57
CA GLU A 11 -12.49 10.49 4.67
C GLU A 11 -11.00 10.19 4.71
N ALA A 12 -10.40 10.25 5.89
CA ALA A 12 -8.99 9.92 6.10
C ALA A 12 -8.88 8.49 6.63
N LEU A 13 -8.50 7.56 5.76
CA LEU A 13 -8.38 6.14 6.08
C LEU A 13 -6.92 5.74 6.26
N ARG A 14 -6.70 4.69 7.07
CA ARG A 14 -5.39 4.04 7.22
C ARG A 14 -5.54 2.57 6.81
N PRO A 15 -5.07 2.18 5.62
CA PRO A 15 -5.36 0.86 5.05
C PRO A 15 -4.49 -0.27 5.62
N MET A 16 -3.48 0.10 6.43
CA MET A 16 -2.62 -0.83 7.15
C MET A 16 -2.78 -0.67 8.66
N LYS A 17 -2.77 -1.79 9.38
CA LYS A 17 -2.82 -1.83 10.83
C LYS A 17 -1.77 -2.83 11.33
N ASP A 18 -0.97 -2.44 12.32
CA ASP A 18 0.05 -3.30 12.93
C ASP A 18 1.02 -3.97 11.93
N GLY A 19 1.26 -3.30 10.79
CA GLY A 19 2.14 -3.79 9.72
C GLY A 19 1.53 -4.84 8.79
N VAL A 20 0.23 -5.11 8.91
CA VAL A 20 -0.55 -5.95 8.00
C VAL A 20 -1.56 -5.13 7.19
N ILE A 21 -1.96 -5.66 6.03
CA ILE A 21 -2.98 -5.06 5.18
C ILE A 21 -4.35 -5.29 5.84
N ALA A 22 -5.02 -4.21 6.21
CA ALA A 22 -6.38 -4.25 6.74
C ALA A 22 -7.43 -4.08 5.63
N ASP A 23 -7.10 -3.29 4.60
CA ASP A 23 -7.92 -3.09 3.42
C ASP A 23 -7.06 -3.23 2.15
N PHE A 24 -7.41 -4.19 1.30
CA PHE A 24 -6.66 -4.54 0.11
C PHE A 24 -6.74 -3.48 -1.00
N GLU A 25 -7.94 -2.98 -1.29
CA GLU A 25 -8.16 -2.05 -2.40
C GLU A 25 -7.50 -0.71 -2.11
N ILE A 26 -7.66 -0.22 -0.87
CA ILE A 26 -7.08 1.04 -0.46
C ILE A 26 -5.55 0.91 -0.33
N SER A 27 -5.04 -0.23 0.16
CA SER A 27 -3.60 -0.48 0.23
C SER A 27 -2.96 -0.53 -1.16
N GLU A 28 -3.62 -1.16 -2.13
CA GLU A 28 -3.12 -1.21 -3.50
C GLU A 28 -3.08 0.19 -4.14
N ALA A 29 -4.13 0.99 -3.98
CA ALA A 29 -4.16 2.37 -4.44
C ALA A 29 -3.04 3.21 -3.77
N MET A 30 -2.81 3.01 -2.47
CA MET A 30 -1.74 3.66 -1.72
C MET A 30 -0.35 3.26 -2.25
N LEU A 31 -0.10 1.97 -2.45
CA LEU A 31 1.18 1.47 -2.98
C LEU A 31 1.42 1.99 -4.40
N ARG A 32 0.40 1.95 -5.26
CA ARG A 32 0.48 2.46 -6.64
C ARG A 32 0.85 3.92 -6.65
N TYR A 33 0.19 4.74 -5.84
CA TYR A 33 0.52 6.16 -5.71
C TYR A 33 1.99 6.38 -5.33
N PHE A 34 2.52 5.61 -4.38
CA PHE A 34 3.92 5.75 -3.97
C PHE A 34 4.91 5.28 -5.03
N ILE A 35 4.64 4.16 -5.71
CA ILE A 35 5.46 3.66 -6.81
C ILE A 35 5.50 4.67 -7.96
N GLU A 36 4.35 5.18 -8.39
CA GLU A 36 4.25 6.17 -9.47
C GLU A 36 4.90 7.51 -9.12
N ARG A 37 4.84 7.89 -7.85
CA ARG A 37 5.45 9.13 -7.36
C ARG A 37 6.98 9.09 -7.47
N VAL A 38 7.60 7.92 -7.30
CA VAL A 38 9.05 7.75 -7.37
C VAL A 38 9.52 7.35 -8.77
N ASP A 39 8.77 6.51 -9.48
CA ASP A 39 9.08 6.05 -10.84
C ASP A 39 8.19 6.74 -11.88
N LYS A 40 8.63 7.93 -12.31
CA LYS A 40 7.91 8.78 -13.28
C LYS A 40 8.04 8.31 -14.73
N ARG A 41 8.98 7.40 -15.02
CA ARG A 41 9.32 6.97 -16.39
C ARG A 41 9.22 5.45 -16.43
N LYS A 42 7.98 4.94 -16.33
CA LYS A 42 7.57 3.52 -16.30
C LYS A 42 8.01 2.69 -17.52
N LEU A 43 9.27 2.77 -17.92
CA LEU A 43 9.82 2.00 -19.03
C LEU A 43 10.03 0.53 -18.63
N VAL A 44 10.29 0.27 -17.35
CA VAL A 44 10.47 -1.08 -16.78
C VAL A 44 9.86 -1.12 -15.37
N PRO A 45 9.13 -2.18 -14.99
CA PRO A 45 8.64 -2.35 -13.62
C PRO A 45 9.81 -2.35 -12.61
N PRO A 46 9.72 -1.59 -11.50
CA PRO A 46 10.78 -1.52 -10.50
C PRO A 46 10.82 -2.78 -9.65
N ARG A 47 12.02 -3.23 -9.27
CA ARG A 47 12.15 -4.29 -8.26
C ARG A 47 11.87 -3.71 -6.87
N VAL A 48 10.83 -4.21 -6.21
CA VAL A 48 10.41 -3.73 -4.88
C VAL A 48 10.78 -4.72 -3.77
N VAL A 49 11.25 -4.19 -2.65
CA VAL A 49 11.45 -4.93 -1.40
C VAL A 49 10.53 -4.32 -0.33
N ILE A 50 9.71 -5.16 0.31
CA ILE A 50 8.77 -4.73 1.35
C ILE A 50 9.15 -5.38 2.68
N ALA A 51 9.40 -4.56 3.68
CA ALA A 51 9.57 -5.02 5.05
C ALA A 51 8.20 -5.37 5.65
N VAL A 52 8.11 -6.54 6.29
CA VAL A 52 6.90 -7.03 6.97
C VAL A 52 7.22 -7.36 8.43
N PRO A 53 6.23 -7.32 9.34
CA PRO A 53 6.43 -7.71 10.73
C PRO A 53 6.92 -9.16 10.86
N SER A 54 7.69 -9.44 11.91
CA SER A 54 8.19 -10.79 12.20
C SER A 54 7.05 -11.79 12.47
N GLY A 55 5.94 -11.32 13.06
CA GLY A 55 4.76 -12.13 13.37
C GLY A 55 3.74 -12.27 12.23
N ILE A 56 4.09 -11.89 11.00
CA ILE A 56 3.17 -11.96 9.86
C ILE A 56 2.83 -13.41 9.51
N THR A 57 1.56 -13.69 9.24
CA THR A 57 1.13 -15.00 8.75
C THR A 57 1.47 -15.19 7.28
N ALA A 58 1.48 -16.44 6.81
CA ALA A 58 1.73 -16.75 5.40
C ALA A 58 0.69 -16.11 4.45
N VAL A 59 -0.56 -15.99 4.91
CA VAL A 59 -1.66 -15.40 4.15
C VAL A 59 -1.47 -13.88 4.03
N GLU A 60 -1.14 -13.20 5.12
CA GLU A 60 -0.88 -11.76 5.12
C GLU A 60 0.39 -11.43 4.30
N LYS A 61 1.43 -12.25 4.39
CA LYS A 61 2.63 -12.08 3.56
C LYS A 61 2.32 -12.20 2.07
N ARG A 62 1.47 -13.15 1.70
CA ARG A 62 1.00 -13.31 0.31
C ARG A 62 0.15 -12.12 -0.12
N ALA A 63 -0.76 -11.66 0.74
CA ALA A 63 -1.56 -10.46 0.54
C ALA A 63 -0.71 -9.22 0.22
N VAL A 64 0.36 -8.99 0.99
CA VAL A 64 1.29 -7.88 0.76
C VAL A 64 1.98 -8.00 -0.59
N LYS A 65 2.48 -9.20 -0.92
CA LYS A 65 3.14 -9.46 -2.20
C LYS A 65 2.19 -9.23 -3.38
N ASP A 66 0.99 -9.79 -3.33
CA ASP A 66 0.02 -9.71 -4.42
C ASP A 66 -0.45 -8.26 -4.64
N SER A 67 -0.63 -7.51 -3.56
CA SER A 67 -1.00 -6.07 -3.63
C SER A 67 0.12 -5.24 -4.25
N ALA A 68 1.39 -5.53 -3.94
CA ALA A 68 2.53 -4.84 -4.53
C ALA A 68 2.65 -5.10 -6.04
N ILE A 69 2.49 -6.35 -6.47
CA ILE A 69 2.51 -6.74 -7.89
C ILE A 69 1.39 -6.01 -8.65
N ARG A 70 0.16 -6.01 -8.10
CA ARG A 70 -0.96 -5.29 -8.73
C ARG A 70 -0.78 -3.78 -8.75
N ALA A 71 -0.05 -3.22 -7.79
CA ALA A 71 0.31 -1.82 -7.75
C ALA A 71 1.38 -1.41 -8.79
N GLY A 72 1.98 -2.36 -9.52
CA GLY A 72 2.94 -2.10 -10.60
C GLY A 72 4.40 -2.35 -10.22
N ALA A 73 4.66 -3.09 -9.14
CA ALA A 73 5.97 -3.66 -8.81
C ALA A 73 6.32 -4.89 -9.66
#